data_AF-A0A3D3FG82-F1
#
_entry.id   AF-A0A3D3FG82-F1
#
_cell.length_a   1.000
_cell.length_b   1.000
_cell.length_c   1.000
_cell.angle_alpha   90.00
_cell.angle_beta   90.00
_cell.angle_gamma   90.00
#
_symmetry.space_group_name_H-M   'P 1'
#
loop_
_entity.id
_entity.type
_entity.pdbx_description
1 polymer ?
#
loop_
_entity_poly.entity_id
_entity_poly.type
_entity_poly.pdbx_seq_one_letter_code
_entity_poly.pdbx_strand_id
1 'polypeptide(L)'
;SKTSGTFSAEKSMYISASVKPAGSYILWSSSNESVAKPKTDGNYCYIEGVAPGTATITAKSGGSSASCTVTVTSADPVRFTYASPHVAT
;
A
#
# COMPACT_ATOMS: atom_id res chain seq x y z
N SER A 1 12.06 -7.55 -9.30
CA SER A 1 11.26 -6.33 -9.13
C SER A 1 9.83 -6.73 -8.83
N LYS A 2 9.28 -6.41 -7.65
CA LYS A 2 7.86 -6.65 -7.38
C LYS A 2 7.06 -5.50 -7.98
N THR A 3 6.42 -5.76 -9.11
CA THR A 3 5.66 -4.76 -9.88
C THR A 3 4.18 -4.74 -9.49
N SER A 4 3.79 -5.57 -8.51
CA SER A 4 2.43 -5.62 -7.98
C SER A 4 2.38 -6.09 -6.53
N GLY A 5 1.38 -5.60 -5.79
CA GLY A 5 1.12 -6.00 -4.41
C GLY A 5 -0.37 -5.98 -4.08
N THR A 6 -0.79 -6.93 -3.24
CA THR A 6 -2.17 -7.01 -2.75
C THR A 6 -2.16 -6.94 -1.24
N PHE A 7 -3.01 -6.11 -0.65
CA PHE A 7 -3.19 -6.01 0.79
C PHE A 7 -4.60 -5.54 1.14
N SER A 8 -5.07 -5.83 2.36
CA SER A 8 -6.40 -5.42 2.81
C SER A 8 -6.47 -3.93 3.12
N ALA A 9 -7.64 -3.31 2.92
CA ALA A 9 -7.94 -1.96 3.37
C ALA A 9 -7.61 -1.82 4.87
N GLU A 10 -7.17 -0.64 5.28
CA GLU A 10 -6.61 -0.33 6.62
C GLU A 10 -5.25 -0.95 6.92
N LYS A 11 -4.74 -1.85 6.07
CA LYS A 11 -3.34 -2.26 6.09
C LYS A 11 -2.52 -1.32 5.23
N SER A 12 -1.21 -1.47 5.29
CA SER A 12 -0.29 -0.68 4.48
C SER A 12 0.85 -1.50 3.92
N MET A 13 1.35 -1.05 2.78
CA MET A 13 2.41 -1.70 2.04
C MET A 13 3.59 -0.75 1.92
N TYR A 14 4.79 -1.28 2.13
CA TYR A 14 6.03 -0.53 1.94
C TYR A 14 6.66 -0.95 0.62
N ILE A 15 7.03 0.03 -0.19
CA ILE A 15 7.82 -0.18 -1.39
C ILE A 15 9.05 0.70 -1.35
N SER A 16 10.14 0.22 -1.96
CA SER A 16 11.38 0.98 -2.10
C SER A 16 11.76 1.07 -3.57
N ALA A 17 12.34 2.20 -3.94
CA ALA A 17 12.91 2.40 -5.26
C ALA A 17 14.42 2.66 -5.15
N SER A 18 15.19 1.90 -5.94
CA SER A 18 16.62 2.08 -6.08
C SER A 18 16.91 2.96 -7.28
N VAL A 19 17.38 4.17 -7.03
CA VAL A 19 17.76 5.17 -8.05
C VAL A 19 19.27 5.38 -8.01
N LYS A 20 19.88 5.60 -9.18
CA LYS A 20 21.31 5.92 -9.32
C LYS A 20 21.47 7.31 -9.94
N PRO A 21 22.29 8.20 -9.35
CA PRO A 21 23.04 8.03 -8.09
C PRO A 21 22.11 7.94 -6.86
N ALA A 22 22.57 7.23 -5.84
CA ALA A 22 21.84 7.10 -4.57
C ALA A 22 21.64 8.48 -3.94
N GLY A 23 20.46 8.73 -3.36
CA GLY A 23 20.07 10.04 -2.82
C GLY A 23 19.33 10.95 -3.81
N SER A 24 19.06 10.48 -5.03
CA SER A 24 18.17 11.21 -5.95
C SER A 24 16.74 11.24 -5.42
N TYR A 25 16.09 12.40 -5.49
CA TYR A 25 14.71 12.56 -5.05
C TYR A 25 13.76 11.71 -5.91
N ILE A 26 12.82 11.03 -5.26
CA ILE A 26 11.81 10.19 -5.91
C ILE A 26 10.44 10.80 -5.67
N LEU A 27 9.79 11.18 -6.76
CA LEU A 27 8.41 11.62 -6.79
C LEU A 27 7.51 10.39 -6.88
N TRP A 28 6.72 10.14 -5.85
CA TRP A 28 5.71 9.11 -5.85
C TRP A 28 4.33 9.71 -6.12
N SER A 29 3.57 9.10 -7.02
CA SER A 29 2.18 9.47 -7.31
C SER A 29 1.28 8.25 -7.38
N SER A 30 0.02 8.40 -6.99
CA SER A 30 -1.01 7.36 -7.14
C SER A 30 -2.00 7.75 -8.22
N SER A 31 -2.45 6.78 -9.02
CA SER A 31 -3.57 7.00 -9.95
C SER A 31 -4.92 7.13 -9.25
N ASN A 32 -5.05 6.68 -7.99
CA ASN A 32 -6.28 6.76 -7.23
C ASN A 32 -6.01 6.83 -5.71
N GLU A 33 -5.93 8.05 -5.17
CA GLU A 33 -5.71 8.29 -3.74
C GLU A 33 -6.91 7.92 -2.84
N SER A 34 -8.10 7.74 -3.41
CA SER A 34 -9.25 7.22 -2.65
C SER A 34 -9.15 5.72 -2.39
N VAL A 35 -8.31 5.01 -3.15
CA VAL A 35 -8.02 3.57 -2.97
C VAL A 35 -6.70 3.38 -2.23
N ALA A 36 -5.63 4.04 -2.68
CA ALA A 36 -4.29 3.89 -2.12
C ALA A 36 -3.57 5.24 -2.04
N LYS A 37 -3.22 5.64 -0.81
CA LYS A 37 -2.50 6.90 -0.53
C LYS A 37 -1.00 6.64 -0.31
N PRO A 38 -0.13 7.07 -1.22
CA PRO A 38 1.31 6.98 -1.04
C PRO A 38 1.79 8.12 -0.12
N LYS A 39 2.53 7.77 0.92
CA LYS A 39 3.31 8.67 1.77
C LYS A 39 4.78 8.44 1.46
N THR A 40 5.43 9.47 0.95
CA THR A 40 6.84 9.39 0.55
C THR A 40 7.74 9.57 1.76
N ASP A 41 8.72 8.68 1.90
CA ASP A 41 9.80 8.75 2.89
C ASP A 41 11.14 8.50 2.18
N GLY A 42 11.67 9.53 1.54
CA GLY A 42 12.88 9.45 0.73
C GLY A 42 12.78 8.42 -0.40
N ASN A 43 13.60 7.35 -0.32
CA ASN A 43 13.61 6.25 -1.29
C ASN A 43 12.50 5.22 -1.05
N TYR A 44 11.78 5.34 0.06
CA TYR A 44 10.69 4.47 0.44
C TYR A 44 9.35 5.18 0.21
N CYS A 45 8.31 4.40 -0.06
CA CYS A 45 6.95 4.88 -0.12
C CYS A 45 6.07 3.93 0.69
N TYR A 46 5.37 4.51 1.65
CA TYR A 46 4.36 3.84 2.45
C TYR A 46 2.99 4.05 1.82
N ILE A 47 2.34 2.97 1.42
CA ILE A 47 1.05 3.01 0.74
C ILE A 47 -0.02 2.59 1.73
N GLU A 48 -0.90 3.52 2.07
CA GLU A 48 -2.04 3.30 2.95
C GLU A 48 -3.27 2.93 2.11
N GLY A 49 -3.86 1.77 2.38
CA GLY A 49 -5.07 1.30 1.69
C GLY A 49 -6.31 1.89 2.33
N VAL A 50 -7.01 2.75 1.59
CA VAL A 50 -8.18 3.49 2.08
C VAL A 50 -9.48 2.74 1.78
N ALA A 51 -9.60 2.21 0.56
CA ALA A 51 -10.81 1.53 0.11
C ALA A 51 -10.46 0.39 -0.85
N PRO A 52 -11.29 -0.67 -0.94
CA PRO A 52 -11.07 -1.74 -1.89
C PRO A 52 -11.09 -1.23 -3.33
N GLY A 53 -10.12 -1.65 -4.13
CA GLY A 53 -9.94 -1.22 -5.51
C GLY A 53 -8.51 -1.42 -6.00
N THR A 54 -8.23 -0.95 -7.21
CA THR A 54 -6.88 -1.00 -7.79
C THR A 54 -6.36 0.41 -8.04
N ALA A 55 -5.12 0.65 -7.65
CA ALA A 55 -4.40 1.90 -7.87
C ALA A 55 -3.01 1.61 -8.41
N THR A 56 -2.50 2.47 -9.28
CA THR A 56 -1.15 2.37 -9.82
C THR A 56 -0.27 3.43 -9.19
N ILE A 57 0.77 3.00 -8.50
CA ILE A 57 1.75 3.86 -7.87
C ILE A 57 2.93 4.02 -8.82
N THR A 58 3.31 5.26 -9.11
CA THR A 58 4.44 5.58 -10.01
C THR A 58 5.52 6.29 -9.22
N ALA A 59 6.74 5.74 -9.26
CA ALA A 59 7.96 6.39 -8.82
C ALA A 59 8.64 7.05 -10.01
N LYS A 60 8.93 8.33 -9.91
CA LYS A 60 9.69 9.09 -10.90
C LYS A 60 10.90 9.72 -10.25
N SER A 61 12.08 9.52 -10.83
CA SER A 61 13.31 10.16 -10.38
C SER A 61 14.12 10.63 -11.58
N GLY A 62 14.32 11.94 -11.68
CA GLY A 62 14.93 12.56 -12.86
C GLY A 62 14.22 12.15 -14.16
N GLY A 63 14.94 11.42 -15.02
CA GLY A 63 14.45 10.91 -16.31
C GLY A 63 13.93 9.46 -16.29
N SER A 64 13.94 8.76 -15.15
CA SER A 64 13.48 7.38 -15.04
C SER A 64 12.16 7.28 -14.28
N SER A 65 11.32 6.33 -14.68
CA SER A 65 10.05 6.04 -14.02
C SER A 65 9.82 4.54 -13.85
N ALA A 66 9.24 4.15 -12.73
CA ALA A 66 8.79 2.79 -12.45
C ALA A 66 7.36 2.82 -11.91
N SER A 67 6.55 1.82 -12.27
CA SER A 67 5.16 1.70 -11.82
C SER A 67 4.95 0.41 -11.06
N CYS A 68 4.08 0.45 -10.06
CA CYS A 68 3.63 -0.69 -9.28
C CYS A 68 2.10 -0.68 -9.20
N THR A 69 1.47 -1.81 -9.52
CA THR A 69 0.02 -1.95 -9.39
C THR A 69 -0.33 -2.47 -8.01
N VAL A 70 -1.14 -1.72 -7.29
CA VAL A 70 -1.60 -2.02 -5.94
C VAL A 70 -3.06 -2.38 -5.98
N THR A 71 -3.40 -3.54 -5.42
CA THR A 71 -4.78 -3.97 -5.24
C THR A 71 -5.10 -3.97 -3.76
N VAL A 72 -6.04 -3.12 -3.36
CA VAL A 72 -6.59 -3.07 -2.02
C VAL A 72 -7.82 -3.97 -1.98
N THR A 73 -7.83 -4.98 -1.11
CA THR A 73 -9.00 -5.83 -0.89
C THR A 73 -9.79 -5.33 0.31
N SER A 74 -11.07 -5.70 0.45
CA SER A 74 -11.81 -5.38 1.67
C SER A 74 -11.09 -5.96 2.89
N ALA A 75 -11.09 -5.23 4.01
CA ALA A 75 -10.69 -5.78 5.28
C ALA A 75 -11.59 -6.97 5.62
N ASP A 76 -11.00 -8.07 6.08
CA ASP A 76 -11.78 -9.16 6.66
C ASP A 76 -12.60 -8.58 7.82
N PRO A 77 -13.91 -8.87 7.90
CA PRO A 77 -14.74 -8.36 8.98
C PRO A 77 -14.17 -8.86 10.30
N VAL A 78 -13.89 -7.94 11.23
CA VAL A 78 -13.45 -8.27 12.58
C VAL A 78 -14.59 -9.06 13.25
N ARG A 79 -14.46 -10.38 13.32
CA ARG A 79 -15.41 -11.23 14.03
C ARG A 79 -15.05 -11.23 15.50
N PHE A 80 -15.76 -10.42 16.28
CA PHE A 80 -15.84 -10.61 17.72
C PHE A 80 -16.74 -11.82 17.98
N THR A 81 -16.17 -13.03 18.03
CA THR A 81 -16.91 -14.17 18.58
C THR A 81 -16.86 -14.07 20.10
N TYR A 82 -17.90 -13.49 20.70
CA TYR A 82 -18.14 -13.65 22.13
C TYR A 82 -18.58 -15.10 22.35
N ALA A 83 -17.62 -16.00 22.59
CA ALA A 83 -17.92 -17.32 23.11
C ALA A 83 -18.39 -17.12 24.55
N SER A 84 -19.70 -16.94 24.74
CA SER A 84 -20.31 -17.04 26.06
C SER A 84 -19.83 -18.36 26.68
N PRO A 85 -19.04 -18.37 27.77
CA PRO A 85 -18.74 -19.62 28.43
C PRO A 85 -20.07 -20.15 28.94
N HIS A 86 -20.46 -21.31 28.44
CA HIS A 86 -21.60 -22.06 28.91
C HIS A 86 -21.49 -22.13 30.44
N VAL A 87 -22.47 -21.56 31.17
CA VAL A 87 -22.64 -21.84 32.59
C VAL A 87 -22.84 -23.34 32.69
N ALA A 88 -21.82 -24.05 33.18
CA ALA A 88 -22.00 -25.41 33.66
C ALA A 88 -22.82 -25.31 34.94
N THR A 89 -24.06 -25.79 34.88
CA THR A 89 -24.90 -26.06 36.07
C THR A 89 -24.65 -27.49 36.52
#